data_AF-A0A162RT10-F1
#
_entry.id   AF-A0A162RT10-F1
#
_cell.length_a   1.000
_cell.length_b   1.000
_cell.length_c   1.000
_cell.angle_alpha   90.00
_cell.angle_beta   90.00
_cell.angle_gamma   90.00
#
_symmetry.space_group_name_H-M   'P 1'
#
loop_
_entity.id
_entity.type
_entity.pdbx_description
1 polymer ?
#
loop_
_entity_poly.entity_id
_entity_poly.type
_entity_poly.pdbx_seq_one_letter_code
_entity_poly.pdbx_strand_id
1 'polypeptide(L)'
;MAFRFNWPEFDSEFYGEARSQLEAALNKGNKPKNIVDHISVTELNMGTTAPDLEILEIGELSTDKFRGIFKLTYCGDAYIVIQTKVQANPMHAKESDLPRHTRPSVLAADQPLVVPMLLRISDLKLRGIVVLVVSKTKGITLVFKNDPLESILVSSTFDSVTSVRSFLQREIENQLRNLFQEDLPV
;
A
#
# COMPACT_ATOMS: atom_id res chain seq x y z
N MET A 1 -29.00 -1.74 -1.15
CA MET A 1 -28.98 -3.02 -0.42
C MET A 1 -27.52 -3.37 -0.18
N ALA A 2 -27.12 -3.57 1.06
CA ALA A 2 -25.73 -3.82 1.47
C ALA A 2 -25.51 -5.32 1.72
N PHE A 3 -24.37 -5.87 1.28
CA PHE A 3 -23.96 -7.21 1.68
C PHE A 3 -23.58 -7.22 3.16
N ARG A 4 -24.01 -8.26 3.88
CA ARG A 4 -23.54 -8.51 5.25
C ARG A 4 -22.37 -9.47 5.20
N PHE A 5 -21.17 -8.94 5.36
CA PHE A 5 -19.99 -9.77 5.57
C PHE A 5 -19.98 -10.27 7.02
N ASN A 6 -19.76 -11.57 7.19
CA ASN A 6 -19.31 -12.09 8.46
C ASN A 6 -17.80 -11.89 8.50
N TRP A 7 -17.29 -11.15 9.49
CA TRP A 7 -15.88 -10.79 9.61
C TRP A 7 -15.27 -11.48 10.83
N PRO A 8 -14.95 -12.77 10.73
CA PRO A 8 -14.39 -13.53 11.83
C PRO A 8 -12.92 -13.15 12.06
N GLU A 9 -12.36 -13.66 13.15
CA GLU A 9 -10.90 -13.75 13.26
C GLU A 9 -10.37 -14.67 12.15
N PHE A 10 -9.37 -14.20 11.42
CA PHE A 10 -8.76 -14.96 10.33
C PHE A 10 -7.78 -15.99 10.88
N ASP A 11 -7.64 -17.12 10.19
CA ASP A 11 -6.70 -18.17 10.58
C ASP A 11 -5.24 -17.69 10.49
N SER A 12 -4.37 -18.27 11.31
CA SER A 12 -2.94 -17.96 11.30
C SER A 12 -2.27 -18.27 9.96
N GLU A 13 -2.79 -19.27 9.23
CA GLU A 13 -2.33 -19.62 7.88
C GLU A 13 -2.62 -18.50 6.88
N PHE A 14 -3.82 -17.93 6.93
CA PHE A 14 -4.18 -16.77 6.10
C PHE A 14 -3.28 -15.57 6.37
N TYR A 15 -2.99 -15.26 7.64
CA TYR A 15 -2.04 -14.18 7.96
C TYR A 15 -0.63 -14.48 7.45
N GLY A 16 -0.19 -15.73 7.46
CA GLY A 16 1.09 -16.15 6.90
C GLY A 16 1.18 -15.92 5.39
N GLU A 17 0.17 -16.38 4.64
CA GLU A 17 0.10 -16.19 3.20
C GLU A 17 -0.02 -14.70 2.83
N ALA A 18 -0.90 -13.96 3.52
CA ALA A 18 -1.11 -12.55 3.28
C ALA A 18 0.17 -11.73 3.54
N ARG A 19 0.93 -12.05 4.60
CA ARG A 19 2.24 -11.43 4.84
C ARG A 19 3.22 -11.72 3.71
N SER A 20 3.32 -12.98 3.28
CA SER A 20 4.25 -13.36 2.20
C SER A 20 3.89 -12.70 0.87
N GLN A 21 2.60 -12.62 0.53
CA GLN A 21 2.13 -11.97 -0.70
C GLN A 21 2.36 -10.46 -0.64
N LEU A 22 2.10 -9.83 0.51
CA LEU A 22 2.31 -8.40 0.70
C LEU A 22 3.81 -8.05 0.66
N GLU A 23 4.64 -8.86 1.30
CA GLU A 23 6.10 -8.73 1.23
C GLU A 23 6.62 -8.89 -0.20
N ALA A 24 6.10 -9.87 -0.96
CA ALA A 24 6.44 -10.03 -2.37
C ALA A 24 6.01 -8.81 -3.20
N ALA A 25 4.77 -8.32 -3.01
CA ALA A 25 4.22 -7.18 -3.74
C ALA A 25 5.02 -5.88 -3.46
N LEU A 26 5.32 -5.60 -2.18
CA LEU A 26 6.09 -4.43 -1.78
C LEU A 26 7.53 -4.43 -2.33
N ASN A 27 8.13 -5.60 -2.53
CA ASN A 27 9.48 -5.73 -3.05
C ASN A 27 9.55 -5.90 -4.58
N LYS A 28 8.44 -6.17 -5.26
CA LYS A 28 8.36 -6.34 -6.73
C LYS A 28 8.37 -5.00 -7.50
N GLY A 29 7.98 -3.90 -6.86
CA GLY A 29 7.90 -2.57 -7.46
C GLY A 29 9.20 -1.77 -7.44
N ASN A 30 9.18 -0.59 -8.08
CA ASN A 30 10.28 0.37 -8.00
C ASN A 30 10.33 0.94 -6.57
N LYS A 31 11.36 0.56 -5.81
CA LYS A 31 11.55 1.06 -4.45
C LYS A 31 11.84 2.57 -4.52
N PRO A 32 11.24 3.39 -3.64
CA PRO A 32 11.61 4.79 -3.54
C PRO A 32 13.12 4.89 -3.34
N LYS A 33 13.79 5.86 -3.95
CA LYS A 33 15.26 6.03 -3.88
C LYS A 33 15.81 6.08 -2.45
N ASN A 34 14.96 6.46 -1.49
CA ASN A 34 15.32 6.59 -0.09
C ASN A 34 15.17 5.27 0.70
N ILE A 35 14.49 4.26 0.16
CA ILE A 35 14.35 2.93 0.75
C ILE A 35 15.41 2.03 0.13
N VAL A 36 16.42 1.68 0.94
CA VAL A 36 17.63 1.00 0.44
C VAL A 36 17.55 -0.51 0.65
N ASP A 37 16.76 -0.97 1.63
CA ASP A 37 16.75 -2.37 2.05
C ASP A 37 15.42 -3.08 1.77
N HIS A 38 15.40 -4.39 2.02
CA HIS A 38 14.22 -5.24 1.96
C HIS A 38 13.12 -4.76 2.90
N ILE A 39 11.89 -4.77 2.42
CA ILE A 39 10.72 -4.38 3.19
C ILE A 39 10.14 -5.65 3.81
N SER A 40 10.13 -5.72 5.15
CA SER A 40 9.63 -6.88 5.91
C SER A 40 8.36 -6.53 6.66
N VAL A 41 7.37 -7.43 6.65
CA VAL A 41 6.08 -7.21 7.33
C VAL A 41 6.17 -7.79 8.74
N THR A 42 6.20 -6.92 9.75
CA THR A 42 6.28 -7.33 11.16
C THR A 42 4.93 -7.73 11.70
N GLU A 43 3.90 -6.92 11.46
CA GLU A 43 2.54 -7.16 11.93
C GLU A 43 1.53 -6.86 10.82
N LEU A 44 0.48 -7.67 10.76
CA LEU A 44 -0.62 -7.51 9.83
C LEU A 44 -1.93 -7.79 10.60
N ASN A 45 -2.84 -6.84 10.59
CA ASN A 45 -4.15 -6.97 11.17
C ASN A 45 -5.22 -6.46 10.19
N MET A 46 -6.24 -7.30 9.94
CA MET A 46 -7.34 -7.00 9.02
C MET A 46 -8.47 -6.19 9.66
N GLY A 47 -8.35 -5.87 10.95
CA GLY A 47 -9.35 -5.13 11.71
C GLY A 47 -10.55 -5.97 12.09
N THR A 48 -11.45 -5.36 12.85
CA THR A 48 -12.72 -5.93 13.31
C THR A 48 -13.90 -5.49 12.45
N THR A 49 -13.73 -4.40 11.68
CA THR A 49 -14.79 -3.81 10.88
C THR A 49 -14.72 -4.29 9.43
N ALA A 50 -15.81 -4.87 8.93
CA ALA A 50 -15.92 -5.31 7.54
C ALA A 50 -16.12 -4.13 6.57
N PRO A 51 -15.70 -4.26 5.31
CA PRO A 51 -16.09 -3.33 4.24
C PRO A 51 -17.59 -3.41 3.96
N ASP A 52 -18.19 -2.28 3.57
CA ASP A 52 -19.52 -2.23 3.00
C ASP A 52 -19.46 -2.37 1.47
N LEU A 53 -20.38 -3.15 0.91
CA LEU A 53 -20.47 -3.40 -0.52
C LEU A 53 -21.92 -3.18 -0.96
N GLU A 54 -22.12 -2.14 -1.78
CA GLU A 54 -23.42 -1.82 -2.35
C GLU A 54 -23.48 -2.27 -3.81
N ILE A 55 -24.55 -2.96 -4.20
CA ILE A 55 -24.76 -3.37 -5.60
C ILE A 55 -25.16 -2.13 -6.41
N LEU A 56 -24.40 -1.81 -7.45
CA LEU A 56 -24.78 -0.79 -8.43
C LEU A 56 -25.48 -1.44 -9.62
N GLU A 57 -24.85 -2.44 -10.21
CA GLU A 57 -25.35 -3.08 -11.43
C GLU A 57 -24.91 -4.54 -11.47
N ILE A 58 -25.77 -5.42 -11.97
CA ILE A 58 -25.42 -6.80 -12.28
C ILE A 58 -25.40 -6.91 -13.80
N GLY A 59 -24.22 -7.10 -14.38
CA GLY A 59 -24.03 -7.12 -15.83
C GLY A 59 -24.34 -8.49 -16.43
N GLU A 60 -23.69 -9.53 -15.94
CA GLU A 60 -23.90 -10.91 -16.43
C GLU A 60 -24.13 -11.83 -15.23
N LEU A 61 -25.21 -12.59 -15.29
CA LEU A 61 -25.53 -13.64 -14.33
C LEU A 61 -25.81 -14.92 -15.13
N SER A 62 -24.75 -15.64 -15.46
CA SER A 62 -24.82 -16.95 -16.08
C SER A 62 -24.30 -18.03 -15.13
N THR A 63 -24.57 -19.29 -15.43
CA THR A 63 -24.16 -20.43 -14.58
C THR A 63 -22.65 -20.53 -14.43
N ASP A 64 -21.89 -19.99 -15.39
CA ASP A 64 -20.43 -20.10 -15.44
C ASP A 64 -19.69 -18.78 -15.21
N LYS A 65 -20.37 -17.65 -15.40
CA LYS A 65 -19.81 -16.31 -15.23
C LYS A 65 -20.77 -15.40 -14.49
N PHE A 66 -20.23 -14.70 -13.51
CA PHE A 66 -20.88 -13.60 -12.83
C PHE A 66 -20.06 -12.34 -13.03
N ARG A 67 -20.71 -11.26 -13.44
CA ARG A 67 -20.11 -9.93 -13.52
C ARG A 67 -21.02 -8.94 -12.82
N GLY A 68 -20.55 -8.40 -11.70
CA GLY A 68 -21.25 -7.36 -10.96
C GLY A 68 -20.38 -6.12 -10.79
N ILE A 69 -21.03 -4.97 -10.76
CA ILE A 69 -20.43 -3.68 -10.43
C ILE A 69 -20.98 -3.28 -9.06
N PHE A 70 -20.05 -3.02 -8.14
CA PHE A 70 -20.37 -2.68 -6.77
C PHE A 70 -19.64 -1.42 -6.36
N LYS A 71 -20.20 -0.71 -5.39
CA LYS A 71 -19.54 0.36 -4.67
C LYS A 71 -18.99 -0.22 -3.37
N LEU A 72 -17.67 -0.25 -3.25
CA LEU A 72 -16.94 -0.66 -2.07
C LEU A 72 -16.67 0.57 -1.20
N THR A 73 -17.02 0.49 0.07
CA THR A 73 -16.63 1.49 1.09
C THR A 73 -15.99 0.75 2.25
N TYR A 74 -14.73 1.06 2.55
CA TYR A 74 -14.01 0.52 3.70
C TYR A 74 -13.59 1.66 4.62
N CYS A 75 -14.02 1.60 5.86
CA CYS A 75 -13.68 2.54 6.93
C CYS A 75 -13.40 1.74 8.20
N GLY A 76 -12.39 0.87 8.15
CA GLY A 76 -12.05 -0.03 9.24
C GLY A 76 -10.78 0.35 9.98
N ASP A 77 -10.41 -0.54 10.90
CA ASP A 77 -9.29 -0.47 11.83
C ASP A 77 -8.10 -1.36 11.41
N ALA A 78 -8.06 -1.81 10.15
CA ALA A 78 -6.91 -2.55 9.64
C ALA A 78 -5.64 -1.73 9.74
N TYR A 79 -4.56 -2.40 10.11
CA TYR A 79 -3.24 -1.79 10.15
C TYR A 79 -2.16 -2.80 9.79
N ILE A 80 -1.07 -2.25 9.27
CA ILE A 80 0.11 -3.01 8.87
C ILE A 80 1.33 -2.34 9.45
N VAL A 81 2.19 -3.12 10.08
CA VAL A 81 3.48 -2.67 10.60
C VAL A 81 4.57 -3.30 9.75
N ILE A 82 5.41 -2.44 9.20
CA ILE A 82 6.45 -2.79 8.25
C ILE A 82 7.77 -2.27 8.81
N GLN A 83 8.79 -3.11 8.75
CA GLN A 83 10.15 -2.75 9.07
C GLN A 83 10.97 -2.65 7.80
N THR A 84 11.67 -1.53 7.63
CA THR A 84 12.53 -1.26 6.49
C THR A 84 13.77 -0.47 6.92
N LYS A 85 14.74 -0.28 6.02
CA LYS A 85 15.87 0.63 6.24
C LYS A 85 15.85 1.75 5.22
N VAL A 86 16.04 2.97 5.72
CA VAL A 86 15.99 4.19 4.94
C VAL A 86 17.35 4.90 4.94
N GLN A 87 17.66 5.57 3.84
CA GLN A 87 18.80 6.46 3.75
C GLN A 87 18.44 7.81 4.35
N ALA A 88 19.00 8.08 5.53
CA ALA A 88 18.73 9.30 6.30
C ALA A 88 19.76 10.42 6.04
N ASN A 89 20.71 10.26 5.11
CA ASN A 89 21.74 11.27 4.88
C ASN A 89 21.13 12.55 4.24
N PRO A 90 21.04 13.68 4.97
CA PRO A 90 20.43 14.91 4.46
C PRO A 90 21.27 15.58 3.36
N MET A 91 22.58 15.33 3.34
CA MET A 91 23.52 15.89 2.38
C MET A 91 23.52 15.14 1.04
N HIS A 92 23.07 13.88 1.04
CA HIS A 92 22.98 13.07 -0.18
C HIS A 92 21.65 13.26 -0.93
N ALA A 93 20.60 13.76 -0.25
CA ALA A 93 19.30 14.02 -0.86
C ALA A 93 19.28 15.26 -1.79
N LYS A 94 20.28 16.14 -1.71
CA LYS A 94 20.40 17.31 -2.57
C LYS A 94 21.47 17.07 -3.62
N GLU A 95 21.07 16.66 -4.82
CA GLU A 95 21.89 16.91 -5.99
C GLU A 95 21.99 18.43 -6.16
N SER A 96 23.10 19.02 -5.72
CA SER A 96 23.33 20.46 -5.92
C SER A 96 23.44 20.73 -7.43
N ASP A 97 22.72 21.70 -7.99
CA ASP A 97 22.84 22.07 -9.42
C ASP A 97 24.19 22.71 -9.80
N LEU A 98 25.10 22.86 -8.84
CA LEU A 98 26.43 23.42 -9.06
C LEU A 98 27.31 22.46 -9.88
N PRO A 99 28.20 22.97 -10.75
CA PRO A 99 29.21 22.16 -11.44
C PRO A 99 30.08 21.38 -10.44
N ARG A 100 30.47 20.13 -10.78
CA ARG A 100 31.26 19.24 -9.90
C ARG A 100 32.55 19.87 -9.36
N HIS A 101 33.09 20.87 -10.05
CA HIS A 101 34.34 21.58 -9.70
C HIS A 101 34.17 22.71 -8.67
N THR A 102 32.95 23.20 -8.43
CA THR A 102 32.66 24.29 -7.47
C THR A 102 31.87 23.81 -6.25
N ARG A 103 31.60 22.50 -6.13
CA ARG A 103 30.92 21.92 -4.97
C ARG A 103 31.91 21.77 -3.79
N PRO A 104 31.66 22.41 -2.63
CA PRO A 104 32.36 22.03 -1.40
C PRO A 104 31.86 20.64 -0.98
N SER A 105 32.49 19.56 -1.48
CA SER A 105 32.18 18.20 -1.06
C SER A 105 33.00 17.84 0.17
N VAL A 106 32.36 17.85 1.33
CA VAL A 106 32.94 17.27 2.55
C VAL A 106 32.97 15.75 2.37
N LEU A 107 34.14 15.20 2.06
CA LEU A 107 34.34 13.79 1.67
C LEU A 107 33.75 12.78 2.68
N ALA A 108 33.70 13.13 3.97
CA ALA A 108 33.15 12.28 5.02
C ALA A 108 31.62 12.36 5.16
N ALA A 109 30.97 13.41 4.63
CA ALA A 109 29.53 13.63 4.73
C ALA A 109 28.72 13.01 3.58
N ASP A 110 29.40 12.41 2.59
CA ASP A 110 28.78 11.73 1.45
C ASP A 110 28.45 10.25 1.73
N GLN A 111 28.84 9.72 2.90
CA GLN A 111 28.57 8.33 3.22
C GLN A 111 27.06 8.08 3.42
N PRO A 112 26.48 7.01 2.85
CA PRO A 112 25.07 6.69 3.07
C PRO A 112 24.83 6.31 4.53
N LEU A 113 24.04 7.12 5.24
CA LEU A 113 23.58 6.81 6.59
C LEU A 113 22.29 5.99 6.48
N VAL A 114 22.42 4.66 6.58
CA VAL A 114 21.28 3.74 6.55
C VAL A 114 20.77 3.52 7.97
N VAL A 115 19.51 3.84 8.22
CA VAL A 115 18.89 3.75 9.54
C VAL A 115 17.67 2.84 9.47
N PRO A 116 17.50 1.89 10.41
CA PRO A 116 16.28 1.10 10.49
C PRO A 116 15.10 1.99 10.87
N MET A 117 13.96 1.77 10.20
CA MET A 117 12.72 2.48 10.40
C MET A 117 11.58 1.48 10.53
N LEU A 118 10.72 1.73 11.53
CA LEU A 118 9.44 1.04 11.65
C LEU A 118 8.36 1.98 11.17
N LEU A 119 7.52 1.47 10.27
CA LEU A 119 6.45 2.19 9.62
C LEU A 119 5.13 1.49 9.90
N ARG A 120 4.14 2.25 10.35
CA ARG A 120 2.79 1.80 10.61
C ARG A 120 1.84 2.48 9.63
N ILE A 121 1.11 1.67 8.89
CA ILE A 121 0.02 2.10 8.02
C ILE A 121 -1.27 1.77 8.74
N SER A 122 -2.12 2.76 9.00
CA SER A 122 -3.40 2.61 9.68
C SER A 122 -4.49 3.53 9.10
N ASP A 123 -5.71 3.38 9.60
CA ASP A 123 -6.88 4.18 9.21
C ASP A 123 -7.08 4.24 7.70
N LEU A 124 -6.96 3.08 7.04
CA LEU A 124 -7.16 2.96 5.61
C LEU A 124 -8.64 3.20 5.28
N LYS A 125 -8.92 4.29 4.57
CA LYS A 125 -10.25 4.59 4.04
C LYS A 125 -10.25 4.38 2.55
N LEU A 126 -11.09 3.45 2.10
CA LEU A 126 -11.28 3.16 0.69
C LEU A 126 -12.71 3.47 0.28
N ARG A 127 -12.85 4.09 -0.88
CA ARG A 127 -14.13 4.30 -1.54
C ARG A 127 -13.93 4.19 -3.04
N GLY A 128 -14.53 3.17 -3.64
CA GLY A 128 -14.38 2.95 -5.08
C GLY A 128 -15.45 2.08 -5.68
N ILE A 129 -15.57 2.14 -7.00
CA ILE A 129 -16.39 1.27 -7.81
C ILE A 129 -15.53 0.09 -8.23
N VAL A 130 -15.94 -1.10 -7.82
CA VAL A 130 -15.29 -2.37 -8.14
C VAL A 130 -16.13 -3.18 -9.11
N VAL A 131 -15.47 -3.79 -10.08
CA VAL A 131 -16.03 -4.83 -10.94
C VAL A 131 -15.55 -6.16 -10.40
N LEU A 132 -16.49 -6.98 -9.95
CA LEU A 132 -16.22 -8.35 -9.58
C LEU A 132 -16.61 -9.24 -10.75
N VAL A 133 -15.62 -9.95 -11.30
CA VAL A 133 -15.82 -10.99 -12.30
C VAL A 133 -15.49 -12.32 -11.66
N VAL A 134 -16.48 -13.20 -11.55
CA VAL A 134 -16.31 -14.58 -11.11
C VAL A 134 -16.53 -15.47 -12.32
N SER A 135 -15.51 -16.23 -12.70
CA SER A 135 -15.58 -17.19 -13.80
C SER A 135 -15.11 -18.55 -13.30
N LYS A 136 -15.86 -19.61 -13.56
CA LYS A 136 -15.43 -20.97 -13.14
C LYS A 136 -14.06 -21.37 -13.70
N THR A 137 -13.69 -20.86 -14.88
CA THR A 137 -12.43 -21.18 -15.55
C THR A 137 -11.27 -20.27 -15.15
N LYS A 138 -11.54 -19.02 -14.77
CA LYS A 138 -10.51 -17.99 -14.49
C LYS A 138 -10.40 -17.63 -13.01
N GLY A 139 -11.33 -18.09 -12.17
CA GLY A 139 -11.41 -17.73 -10.77
C GLY A 139 -12.13 -16.40 -10.55
N ILE A 140 -11.77 -15.73 -9.45
CA ILE A 140 -12.33 -14.45 -9.02
C ILE A 140 -11.34 -13.35 -9.38
N THR A 141 -11.83 -12.31 -10.04
CA THR A 141 -11.06 -11.12 -10.38
C THR A 141 -11.81 -9.89 -9.90
N LEU A 142 -11.13 -9.04 -9.15
CA LEU A 142 -11.66 -7.78 -8.63
C LEU A 142 -10.86 -6.62 -9.22
N VAL A 143 -11.56 -5.70 -9.87
CA VAL A 143 -10.96 -4.57 -10.60
C VAL A 143 -11.57 -3.26 -10.12
N PHE A 144 -10.74 -2.32 -9.70
CA PHE A 144 -11.18 -0.95 -9.41
C PHE A 144 -11.32 -0.14 -10.70
N LYS A 145 -12.48 0.48 -10.93
CA LYS A 145 -12.71 1.36 -12.09
C LYS A 145 -12.17 2.78 -11.88
N ASN A 146 -12.03 3.19 -10.63
CA ASN A 146 -11.55 4.49 -10.22
C ASN A 146 -10.57 4.32 -9.07
N ASP A 147 -9.83 5.38 -8.77
CA ASP A 147 -8.94 5.42 -7.62
C ASP A 147 -9.73 5.15 -6.32
N PRO A 148 -9.44 4.05 -5.61
CA PRO A 148 -10.20 3.68 -4.42
C PRO A 148 -9.68 4.32 -3.15
N LEU A 149 -8.50 4.95 -3.14
CA LEU A 149 -7.86 5.42 -1.91
C LEU A 149 -8.35 6.82 -1.54
N GLU A 150 -9.13 6.94 -0.46
CA GLU A 150 -9.63 8.22 0.06
C GLU A 150 -8.63 8.83 1.04
N SER A 151 -8.23 8.08 2.07
CA SER A 151 -7.23 8.53 3.02
C SER A 151 -6.47 7.37 3.63
N ILE A 152 -5.24 7.63 4.06
CA ILE A 152 -4.41 6.69 4.79
C ILE A 152 -3.59 7.44 5.83
N LEU A 153 -3.36 6.83 6.99
CA LEU A 153 -2.47 7.37 8.00
C LEU A 153 -1.17 6.58 8.01
N VAL A 154 -0.05 7.29 7.79
CA VAL A 154 1.29 6.72 7.88
C VAL A 154 2.00 7.31 9.10
N SER A 155 2.41 6.45 10.02
CA SER A 155 3.23 6.78 11.18
C SER A 155 4.59 6.08 11.10
N SER A 156 5.62 6.76 11.56
CA SER A 156 7.01 6.28 11.53
C SER A 156 7.76 6.62 12.81
N THR A 157 8.83 5.88 13.09
CA THR A 157 9.80 6.22 14.16
C THR A 157 10.44 7.60 13.98
N PHE A 158 10.40 8.17 12.76
CA PHE A 158 10.94 9.49 12.43
C PHE A 158 9.86 10.59 12.32
N ASP A 159 8.68 10.39 12.92
CA ASP A 159 7.56 11.37 12.87
C ASP A 159 7.90 12.74 13.48
N SER A 160 8.95 12.84 14.28
CA SER A 160 9.48 14.12 14.78
C SER A 160 10.03 15.03 13.68
N VAL A 161 10.38 14.47 12.51
CA VAL A 161 10.92 15.21 11.38
C VAL A 161 9.81 15.41 10.33
N THR A 162 9.17 16.59 10.35
CA THR A 162 8.03 16.93 9.49
C THR A 162 8.28 16.68 8.00
N SER A 163 9.50 16.97 7.53
CA SER A 163 9.88 16.76 6.13
C SER A 163 9.87 15.27 5.74
N VAL A 164 10.37 14.40 6.61
CA VAL A 164 10.41 12.95 6.39
C VAL A 164 9.01 12.37 6.48
N ARG A 165 8.23 12.77 7.49
CA ARG A 165 6.82 12.37 7.63
C ARG A 165 6.00 12.70 6.39
N SER A 166 6.05 13.95 5.93
CA SER A 166 5.27 14.40 4.77
C SER A 166 5.70 13.71 3.48
N PHE A 167 7.01 13.46 3.34
CA PHE A 167 7.57 12.71 2.22
C PHE A 167 7.08 11.25 2.22
N LEU A 168 7.23 10.54 3.35
CA LEU A 168 6.81 9.13 3.48
C LEU A 168 5.31 8.96 3.26
N GLN A 169 4.50 9.84 3.85
CA GLN A 169 3.05 9.87 3.65
C GLN A 169 2.71 9.93 2.15
N ARG A 170 3.29 10.90 1.43
CA ARG A 170 3.01 11.09 0.00
C ARG A 170 3.52 9.95 -0.87
N GLU A 171 4.73 9.45 -0.61
CA GLU A 171 5.31 8.35 -1.38
C GLU A 171 4.50 7.07 -1.21
N ILE A 172 4.08 6.74 0.01
CA ILE A 172 3.28 5.53 0.28
C ILE A 172 1.89 5.65 -0.31
N GLU A 173 1.27 6.82 -0.22
CA GLU A 173 -0.02 7.08 -0.83
C GLU A 173 0.05 6.90 -2.37
N ASN A 174 1.06 7.48 -3.02
CA ASN A 174 1.28 7.33 -4.46
C ASN A 174 1.53 5.87 -4.84
N GLN A 175 2.37 5.16 -4.08
CA GLN A 175 2.67 3.76 -4.36
C GLN A 175 1.43 2.88 -4.23
N LEU A 176 0.61 3.09 -3.19
CA LEU A 176 -0.64 2.35 -3.03
C LEU A 176 -1.64 2.65 -4.15
N ARG A 177 -1.76 3.92 -4.57
CA ARG A 177 -2.57 4.29 -5.74
C ARG A 177 -2.10 3.55 -6.99
N ASN A 178 -0.79 3.49 -7.22
CA ASN A 178 -0.23 2.74 -8.35
C ASN A 178 -0.52 1.24 -8.23
N LEU A 179 -0.36 0.63 -7.05
CA LEU A 179 -0.66 -0.79 -6.84
C LEU A 179 -2.13 -1.13 -7.16
N PHE A 180 -3.08 -0.28 -6.74
CA PHE A 180 -4.49 -0.48 -7.07
C PHE A 180 -4.83 -0.26 -8.54
N GLN A 181 -3.97 0.45 -9.30
CA GLN A 181 -4.13 0.70 -10.73
C GLN A 181 -3.38 -0.29 -11.63
N GLU A 182 -2.19 -0.74 -11.24
CA GLU A 182 -1.28 -1.56 -12.06
C GLU A 182 -1.55 -3.07 -11.98
N ASP A 183 -2.10 -3.60 -10.87
CA ASP A 183 -2.50 -5.02 -10.78
C ASP A 183 -3.85 -5.32 -11.46
N LEU A 184 -4.29 -4.44 -12.37
CA LEU A 184 -5.45 -4.65 -13.21
C LEU A 184 -5.06 -5.42 -14.48
N PRO A 185 -5.42 -6.70 -14.62
CA PRO A 185 -5.32 -7.34 -15.93
C PRO A 185 -6.28 -6.62 -16.89
N VAL A 186 -5.71 -5.97 -17.90
CA VAL A 186 -6.41 -5.59 -19.14
C VAL A 186 -6.96 -6.81 -19.87
#